data_AF-A0A484HLX7-F1
#
_entry.id   AF-A0A484HLX7-F1
#
_cell.length_a   1.000
_cell.length_b   1.000
_cell.length_c   1.000
_cell.angle_alpha   90.00
_cell.angle_beta   90.00
_cell.angle_gamma   90.00
#
_symmetry.space_group_name_H-M   'P 1'
#
loop_
_entity.id
_entity.type
_entity.pdbx_description
1 polymer ?
#
loop_
_entity_poly.entity_id
_entity_poly.type
_entity_poly.pdbx_seq_one_letter_code
_entity_poly.pdbx_strand_id
1 'polypeptide(L)'
;MKSHPPMRSRKSIPFPLVNLSVCLGLFLVLFLGACAGNRGKNIIWHQHYEPAEDAATLSTARDMLAEAERLMGKPALPVRKIHIRQSAIKKEPALLSRADILSWDILRHESQAKAPQKIPPAREQFEIIERLNRVIAAAASLERGRKILEMRFPGAILPMPEKIHKTEGFELCEILDAAAGSFVVYVAPARNDPMFFFKLGHEICHMTNPYVYDWHIEGLCHYFAEHMGRVKDVDTGFFQRTLSKRQDREPYSASYLMIRDLARQTGDSVWRLFDFAAPWEPGGKGEDGKKMFIDIRSWLQTLEPEKRDPAARTIRRWAGPLKRIGMTNRFVVP
;
A
#
# COMPACT_ATOMS: atom_id res chain seq x y z
N MET A 1 16.07 86.57 23.30
CA MET A 1 15.66 86.07 21.98
C MET A 1 16.09 84.61 21.88
N LYS A 2 15.16 83.66 21.99
CA LYS A 2 15.46 82.22 21.97
C LYS A 2 15.40 81.72 20.52
N SER A 3 16.54 81.30 20.01
CA SER A 3 16.74 80.74 18.67
C SER A 3 16.11 79.35 18.56
N HIS A 4 15.26 79.12 17.56
CA HIS A 4 14.79 77.78 17.22
C HIS A 4 15.93 76.95 16.60
N PRO A 5 16.09 75.66 16.97
CA PRO A 5 17.01 74.77 16.30
C PRO A 5 16.48 74.35 14.91
N PRO A 6 17.36 74.06 13.95
CA PRO A 6 16.97 73.77 12.58
C PRO A 6 16.29 72.40 12.44
N MET A 7 15.25 72.35 11.61
CA MET A 7 14.58 71.13 11.14
C MET A 7 15.60 70.22 10.44
N ARG A 8 15.90 69.05 11.02
CA ARG A 8 16.68 68.00 10.37
C ARG A 8 15.86 67.42 9.21
N SER A 9 16.38 67.54 7.98
CA SER A 9 15.82 66.89 6.81
C SER A 9 15.86 65.37 6.99
N ARG A 10 14.70 64.71 6.83
CA ARG A 10 14.64 63.25 6.75
C ARG A 10 15.37 62.82 5.48
N LYS A 11 16.55 62.23 5.64
CA LYS A 11 17.21 61.48 4.56
C LYS A 11 16.30 60.32 4.19
N SER A 12 15.77 60.33 2.97
CA SER A 12 15.09 59.18 2.37
C SER A 12 16.10 58.03 2.30
N ILE A 13 15.87 56.99 3.10
CA ILE A 13 16.63 55.75 3.01
C ILE A 13 16.20 55.09 1.69
N PRO A 14 17.11 54.88 0.72
CA PRO A 14 16.74 54.16 -0.49
C PRO A 14 16.40 52.73 -0.07
N PHE A 15 15.14 52.34 -0.23
CA PHE A 15 14.77 50.93 -0.18
C PHE A 15 15.61 50.23 -1.27
N PRO A 16 16.41 49.20 -0.93
CA PRO A 16 17.03 48.41 -1.97
C PRO A 16 15.87 47.87 -2.81
N LEU A 17 15.95 48.08 -4.13
CA LEU A 17 15.13 47.39 -5.10
C LEU A 17 15.42 45.90 -4.93
N VAL A 18 14.76 45.27 -3.96
CA VAL A 18 14.75 43.82 -3.82
C VAL A 18 14.05 43.35 -5.08
N ASN A 19 14.86 42.79 -5.98
CA ASN A 19 14.49 42.42 -7.33
C ASN A 19 13.17 41.64 -7.27
N LEU A 20 12.09 42.22 -7.79
CA LEU A 20 10.73 41.68 -7.67
C LEU A 20 10.68 40.24 -8.23
N SER A 21 11.55 39.94 -9.20
CA SER A 21 11.77 38.61 -9.77
C SER A 21 12.30 37.57 -8.76
N VAL A 22 13.12 37.99 -7.78
CA VAL A 22 13.64 37.11 -6.71
C VAL A 22 12.55 36.83 -5.68
N CYS A 23 11.75 37.84 -5.32
CA CYS A 23 10.60 37.65 -4.43
C CYS A 23 9.51 36.78 -5.06
N LEU A 24 9.24 36.96 -6.36
CA LEU A 24 8.27 36.14 -7.11
C LEU A 24 8.76 34.70 -7.28
N GLY A 25 10.06 34.52 -7.55
CA GLY A 25 10.69 33.20 -7.61
C GLY A 25 10.65 32.47 -6.27
N LEU A 26 10.93 33.17 -5.16
CA LEU A 26 10.82 32.59 -3.81
C LEU A 26 9.37 32.22 -3.47
N PHE A 27 8.40 33.08 -3.81
CA PHE A 27 7.00 32.82 -3.55
C PHE A 27 6.51 31.60 -4.33
N LEU A 28 6.89 31.44 -5.61
CA LEU A 28 6.55 30.26 -6.41
C LEU A 28 7.18 28.97 -5.84
N VAL A 29 8.43 29.01 -5.39
CA VAL A 29 9.11 27.85 -4.79
C VAL A 29 8.46 27.45 -3.46
N LEU A 30 8.09 28.43 -2.62
CA LEU A 30 7.40 28.18 -1.35
C LEU A 30 5.98 27.67 -1.57
N PHE A 31 5.25 28.21 -2.55
CA PHE A 31 3.89 27.79 -2.87
C PHE A 31 3.85 26.38 -3.48
N LEU A 32 4.77 26.08 -4.41
CA LEU A 32 4.90 24.73 -4.99
C LEU A 32 5.42 23.71 -3.96
N GLY A 33 6.34 24.10 -3.08
CA GLY A 33 6.81 23.27 -1.97
C GLY A 33 5.71 22.95 -0.94
N ALA A 34 4.86 23.93 -0.61
CA ALA A 34 3.72 23.74 0.28
C ALA A 34 2.63 22.84 -0.35
N CYS A 35 2.43 22.88 -1.68
CA CYS A 35 1.52 21.97 -2.38
C CYS A 35 2.06 20.53 -2.53
N ALA A 36 3.37 20.32 -2.35
CA ALA A 36 4.03 19.01 -2.39
C ALA A 36 4.15 18.35 -1.00
N GLY A 37 4.09 19.16 0.07
CA GLY A 37 4.27 18.75 1.47
C GLY A 37 3.12 17.98 2.10
N ASN A 38 2.73 16.84 1.53
CA ASN A 38 2.13 15.73 2.29
C ASN A 38 2.01 14.41 1.50
N ARG A 39 2.42 14.37 0.22
CA ARG A 39 2.28 13.17 -0.63
C ARG A 39 3.47 12.19 -0.54
N GLY A 40 4.57 12.56 0.12
CA GLY A 40 5.86 11.89 -0.05
C GLY A 40 6.21 10.71 0.86
N LYS A 41 5.45 10.42 1.93
CA LYS A 41 5.91 9.43 2.93
C LYS A 41 5.56 7.97 2.61
N ASN A 42 4.53 7.71 1.78
CA ASN A 42 4.07 6.34 1.48
C ASN A 42 4.37 5.85 0.05
N ILE A 43 5.00 6.65 -0.81
CA ILE A 43 5.14 6.34 -2.26
C ILE A 43 6.46 5.60 -2.59
N ILE A 44 7.46 5.66 -1.72
CA ILE A 44 8.83 5.22 -2.05
C ILE A 44 8.91 3.71 -2.29
N TRP A 45 8.14 2.91 -1.54
CA TRP A 45 8.29 1.46 -1.61
C TRP A 45 7.78 0.88 -2.95
N HIS A 46 6.74 1.47 -3.55
CA HIS A 46 6.17 0.97 -4.79
C HIS A 46 7.14 1.05 -5.97
N GLN A 47 8.20 1.88 -5.85
CA GLN A 47 9.24 2.07 -6.85
C GLN A 47 10.29 0.93 -6.85
N HIS A 48 10.20 0.04 -5.87
CA HIS A 48 10.94 -1.22 -5.83
C HIS A 48 10.21 -2.35 -6.56
N TYR A 49 9.09 -2.08 -7.23
CA TYR A 49 8.36 -3.09 -7.97
C TYR A 49 8.29 -2.77 -9.47
N GLU A 50 8.47 -3.80 -10.28
CA GLU A 50 8.38 -3.74 -11.73
C GLU A 50 7.09 -4.41 -12.23
N PRO A 51 6.53 -4.00 -13.37
CA PRO A 51 5.38 -4.70 -13.96
C PRO A 51 5.70 -6.17 -14.21
N ALA A 52 4.81 -7.06 -13.78
CA ALA A 52 4.87 -8.50 -14.01
C ALA A 52 3.61 -8.99 -14.75
N GLU A 53 3.19 -8.21 -15.75
CA GLU A 53 1.90 -8.35 -16.45
C GLU A 53 2.03 -9.12 -17.78
N ASP A 54 2.85 -10.18 -17.82
CA ASP A 54 2.86 -11.06 -18.98
C ASP A 54 1.51 -11.80 -19.12
N ALA A 55 1.23 -12.27 -20.34
CA ALA A 55 -0.07 -12.89 -20.65
C ALA A 55 -0.37 -14.12 -19.78
N ALA A 56 0.64 -14.93 -19.43
CA ALA A 56 0.45 -16.11 -18.61
C ALA A 56 0.13 -15.72 -17.16
N THR A 57 0.89 -14.80 -16.58
CA THR A 57 0.65 -14.30 -15.21
C THR A 57 -0.74 -13.65 -15.08
N LEU A 58 -1.15 -12.82 -16.05
CA LEU A 58 -2.48 -12.23 -16.06
C LEU A 58 -3.60 -13.27 -16.25
N SER A 59 -3.37 -14.31 -17.07
CA SER A 59 -4.32 -15.41 -17.21
C SER A 59 -4.48 -16.17 -15.90
N THR A 60 -3.37 -16.50 -15.22
CA THR A 60 -3.40 -17.16 -13.91
C THR A 60 -4.15 -16.34 -12.87
N ALA A 61 -3.90 -15.02 -12.80
CA ALA A 61 -4.61 -14.14 -11.87
C ALA A 61 -6.12 -14.08 -12.15
N ARG A 62 -6.53 -14.06 -13.42
CA ARG A 62 -7.95 -14.12 -13.80
C ARG A 62 -8.60 -15.44 -13.45
N ASP A 63 -7.90 -16.56 -13.66
CA ASP A 63 -8.40 -17.88 -13.27
C ASP A 63 -8.57 -18.00 -11.74
N MET A 64 -7.61 -17.46 -10.98
CA MET A 64 -7.72 -17.38 -9.51
C MET A 64 -8.91 -16.51 -9.10
N LEU A 65 -9.09 -15.34 -9.70
CA LEU A 65 -10.23 -14.49 -9.38
C LEU A 65 -11.56 -15.21 -9.70
N ALA A 66 -11.69 -15.84 -10.86
CA ALA A 66 -12.89 -16.58 -11.23
C ALA A 66 -13.21 -17.72 -10.24
N GLU A 67 -12.18 -18.42 -9.76
CA GLU A 67 -12.35 -19.45 -8.74
C GLU A 67 -12.73 -18.87 -7.37
N ALA A 68 -12.15 -17.72 -6.99
CA ALA A 68 -12.55 -17.00 -5.78
C ALA A 68 -14.03 -16.57 -5.87
N GLU A 69 -14.48 -16.06 -7.02
CA GLU A 69 -15.89 -15.69 -7.24
C GLU A 69 -16.82 -16.90 -7.14
N ARG A 70 -16.38 -18.06 -7.66
CA ARG A 70 -17.13 -19.31 -7.58
C ARG A 70 -17.30 -19.79 -6.13
N LEU A 71 -16.25 -19.67 -5.32
CA LEU A 71 -16.22 -20.17 -3.94
C LEU A 71 -16.86 -19.21 -2.93
N MET A 72 -16.65 -17.91 -3.11
CA MET A 72 -16.91 -16.88 -2.10
C MET A 72 -17.98 -15.87 -2.54
N GLY A 73 -18.50 -16.01 -3.76
CA GLY A 73 -19.47 -15.09 -4.34
C GLY A 73 -18.82 -13.87 -5.00
N LYS A 74 -19.66 -12.95 -5.46
CA LYS A 74 -19.19 -11.76 -6.19
C LYS A 74 -18.33 -10.86 -5.29
N PRO A 75 -17.26 -10.25 -5.82
CA PRO A 75 -16.44 -9.35 -5.04
C PRO A 75 -17.23 -8.11 -4.57
N ALA A 76 -16.91 -7.61 -3.38
CA ALA A 76 -17.55 -6.43 -2.79
C ALA A 76 -17.36 -5.17 -3.66
N LEU A 77 -16.29 -5.12 -4.46
CA LEU A 77 -16.06 -4.13 -5.50
C LEU A 77 -15.87 -4.84 -6.84
N PRO A 78 -16.44 -4.35 -7.95
CA PRO A 78 -16.22 -4.97 -9.25
C PRO A 78 -14.73 -4.95 -9.60
N VAL A 79 -14.18 -6.10 -9.98
CA VAL A 79 -12.80 -6.22 -10.46
C VAL A 79 -12.80 -6.18 -11.98
N ARG A 80 -12.32 -5.08 -12.56
CA ARG A 80 -12.25 -4.90 -14.02
C ARG A 80 -10.83 -4.91 -14.55
N LYS A 81 -9.87 -4.44 -13.75
CA LYS A 81 -8.46 -4.35 -14.12
C LYS A 81 -7.59 -4.80 -12.95
N ILE A 82 -6.65 -5.69 -13.24
CA ILE A 82 -5.66 -6.19 -12.28
C ILE A 82 -4.30 -5.80 -12.82
N HIS A 83 -3.55 -5.05 -12.02
CA HIS A 83 -2.15 -4.79 -12.23
C HIS A 83 -1.33 -5.72 -11.36
N ILE A 84 -0.21 -6.23 -11.88
CA ILE A 84 0.67 -7.13 -11.13
C ILE A 84 2.06 -6.54 -11.13
N ARG A 85 2.62 -6.41 -9.94
CA ARG A 85 3.90 -5.76 -9.66
C ARG A 85 4.77 -6.74 -8.88
N GLN A 86 5.97 -6.98 -9.35
CA GLN A 86 6.93 -7.88 -8.71
C GLN A 86 8.06 -7.09 -8.08
N SER A 87 8.46 -7.45 -6.86
CA SER A 87 9.61 -6.83 -6.20
C SER A 87 10.87 -7.03 -7.05
N ALA A 88 11.46 -5.93 -7.48
CA ALA A 88 12.76 -5.88 -8.12
C ALA A 88 13.81 -5.60 -7.05
N ILE A 89 14.67 -6.58 -6.77
CA ILE A 89 15.84 -6.36 -5.91
C ILE A 89 16.83 -5.48 -6.69
N LYS A 90 16.71 -4.16 -6.55
CA LYS A 90 17.69 -3.21 -7.10
C LYS A 90 18.99 -3.37 -6.29
N LYS A 91 20.07 -3.83 -6.95
CA LYS A 91 21.37 -4.11 -6.32
C LYS A 91 22.05 -2.88 -5.74
N GLU A 92 21.62 -1.69 -6.13
CA GLU A 92 22.03 -0.41 -5.55
C GLU A 92 20.77 0.37 -5.15
N PRO A 93 20.81 1.21 -4.09
CA PRO A 93 19.82 2.27 -3.89
C PRO A 93 20.03 3.30 -5.00
N ALA A 94 19.75 2.91 -6.24
CA ALA A 94 19.87 3.76 -7.39
C ALA A 94 18.94 4.96 -7.17
N LEU A 95 19.51 6.15 -7.25
CA LEU A 95 18.77 7.40 -7.38
C LEU A 95 17.64 7.14 -8.39
N LEU A 96 16.41 7.30 -7.93
CA LEU A 96 15.21 7.06 -8.74
C LEU A 96 15.33 7.80 -10.06
N SER A 97 15.09 7.12 -11.18
CA SER A 97 15.08 7.78 -12.47
C SER A 97 13.77 8.57 -12.65
N ARG A 98 13.79 9.60 -13.49
CA ARG A 98 12.61 10.39 -13.88
C ARG A 98 11.44 9.51 -14.38
N ALA A 99 11.74 8.40 -15.05
CA ALA A 99 10.73 7.48 -15.57
C ALA A 99 10.04 6.68 -14.46
N ASP A 100 10.78 6.30 -13.41
CA ASP A 100 10.26 5.51 -12.29
C ASP A 100 9.17 6.28 -11.52
N ILE A 101 9.40 7.58 -11.27
CA ILE A 101 8.46 8.45 -10.56
C ILE A 101 7.19 8.68 -11.39
N LEU A 102 7.36 8.97 -12.69
CA LEU A 102 6.24 9.29 -13.58
C LEU A 102 5.36 8.07 -13.90
N SER A 103 5.94 6.86 -13.94
CA SER A 103 5.17 5.62 -14.19
C SER A 103 4.06 5.38 -13.15
N TRP A 104 4.29 5.83 -11.92
CA TRP A 104 3.36 5.68 -10.80
C TRP A 104 2.22 6.69 -10.84
N ASP A 105 2.53 7.94 -11.15
CA ASP A 105 1.52 8.97 -11.39
C ASP A 105 0.69 8.63 -12.63
N ILE A 106 1.27 8.03 -13.67
CA ILE A 106 0.54 7.54 -14.85
C ILE A 106 -0.49 6.47 -14.45
N LEU A 107 -0.14 5.47 -13.63
CA LEU A 107 -1.11 4.45 -13.20
C LEU A 107 -2.30 5.04 -12.41
N ARG A 108 -2.03 6.02 -11.52
CA ARG A 108 -3.10 6.71 -10.78
C ARG A 108 -3.91 7.64 -11.66
N HIS A 109 -3.31 8.28 -12.65
CA HIS A 109 -4.01 9.19 -13.54
C HIS A 109 -4.79 8.48 -14.65
N GLU A 110 -4.29 7.33 -15.14
CA GLU A 110 -5.04 6.43 -16.03
C GLU A 110 -6.28 5.85 -15.33
N SER A 111 -6.21 5.60 -14.02
CA SER A 111 -7.36 5.12 -13.26
C SER A 111 -8.36 6.25 -12.95
N GLN A 112 -7.86 7.45 -12.59
CA GLN A 112 -8.66 8.60 -12.18
C GLN A 112 -9.15 9.52 -13.32
N ALA A 113 -9.31 9.02 -14.55
CA ALA A 113 -9.71 9.85 -15.70
C ALA A 113 -11.12 10.49 -15.53
N LYS A 114 -11.18 11.60 -14.79
CA LYS A 114 -12.23 12.62 -14.87
C LYS A 114 -11.77 13.73 -15.80
N ALA A 115 -12.76 14.40 -16.40
CA ALA A 115 -12.64 15.41 -17.45
C ALA A 115 -11.43 16.37 -17.29
N PRO A 116 -10.79 16.77 -18.41
CA PRO A 116 -9.52 17.48 -18.38
C PRO A 116 -9.63 18.80 -17.60
N GLN A 117 -8.95 18.87 -16.45
CA GLN A 117 -8.62 20.16 -15.85
C GLN A 117 -7.57 20.84 -16.74
N LYS A 118 -7.76 22.14 -17.01
CA LYS A 118 -6.78 22.97 -17.75
C LYS A 118 -5.51 23.11 -16.91
N ILE A 119 -4.59 22.16 -17.08
CA ILE A 119 -3.21 22.25 -16.59
C ILE A 119 -2.43 23.14 -17.58
N PRO A 120 -1.60 24.09 -17.10
CA PRO A 120 -0.70 24.86 -17.97
C PRO A 120 0.14 23.95 -18.87
N PRO A 121 0.58 24.42 -20.05
CA PRO A 121 1.33 23.58 -20.99
C PRO A 121 2.57 23.00 -20.29
N ALA A 122 2.66 21.68 -20.31
CA ALA A 122 3.68 20.88 -19.65
C ALA A 122 5.08 21.51 -19.73
N ARG A 123 5.44 22.03 -20.91
CA ARG A 123 6.74 22.59 -21.25
C ARG A 123 7.21 23.74 -20.35
N GLU A 124 6.33 24.65 -19.93
CA GLU A 124 6.72 25.81 -19.09
C GLU A 124 6.91 25.43 -17.62
N GLN A 125 6.09 24.51 -17.10
CA GLN A 125 6.28 23.95 -15.76
C GLN A 125 7.56 23.10 -15.70
N PHE A 126 7.89 22.42 -16.81
CA PHE A 126 9.09 21.59 -16.91
C PHE A 126 10.38 22.39 -16.85
N GLU A 127 10.50 23.53 -17.52
CA GLU A 127 11.75 24.31 -17.50
C GLU A 127 12.06 24.90 -16.12
N ILE A 128 11.04 25.34 -15.39
CA ILE A 128 11.19 25.90 -14.04
C ILE A 128 11.60 24.81 -13.05
N ILE A 129 10.94 23.65 -13.09
CA ILE A 129 11.25 22.50 -12.23
C ILE A 129 12.65 21.93 -12.54
N GLU A 130 13.04 21.88 -13.82
CA GLU A 130 14.35 21.36 -14.23
C GLU A 130 15.51 22.29 -13.84
N ARG A 131 15.30 23.61 -13.88
CA ARG A 131 16.27 24.58 -13.32
C ARG A 131 16.41 24.43 -11.81
N LEU A 132 15.30 24.28 -11.08
CA LEU A 132 15.31 24.07 -9.62
C LEU A 132 16.01 22.77 -9.23
N ASN A 133 15.73 21.67 -9.92
CA ASN A 133 16.33 20.37 -9.63
C ASN A 133 17.84 20.33 -9.94
N ARG A 134 18.31 21.02 -10.99
CA ARG A 134 19.76 21.14 -11.27
C ARG A 134 20.48 21.92 -10.17
N VAL A 135 19.86 22.98 -9.65
CA VAL A 135 20.42 23.77 -8.53
C VAL A 135 20.43 22.95 -7.23
N ILE A 136 19.37 22.18 -6.96
CA ILE A 136 19.30 21.30 -5.76
C ILE A 136 20.29 20.14 -5.86
N ALA A 137 20.40 19.47 -7.02
CA ALA A 137 21.34 18.37 -7.21
C ALA A 137 22.81 18.82 -7.10
N ALA A 138 23.16 19.97 -7.70
CA ALA A 138 24.49 20.56 -7.58
C ALA A 138 24.82 21.04 -6.15
N ALA A 139 23.80 21.46 -5.38
CA ALA A 139 23.95 21.84 -3.98
C ALA A 139 23.99 20.62 -3.03
N ALA A 140 23.30 19.53 -3.37
CA ALA A 140 23.26 18.31 -2.56
C ALA A 140 24.53 17.45 -2.72
N SER A 141 25.24 17.55 -3.84
CA SER A 141 26.54 16.88 -4.07
C SER A 141 27.72 17.54 -3.33
N LEU A 142 27.49 18.66 -2.66
CA LEU A 142 28.46 19.33 -1.81
C LEU A 142 27.89 19.38 -0.39
N GLU A 143 28.56 18.74 0.57
CA GLU A 143 28.13 18.69 1.97
C GLU A 143 27.85 20.09 2.57
N ARG A 144 28.57 21.10 2.06
CA ARG A 144 28.36 22.52 2.37
C ARG A 144 27.05 23.08 1.81
N GLY A 145 26.63 22.66 0.62
CA GLY A 145 25.38 23.08 -0.01
C GLY A 145 24.15 22.46 0.62
N ARG A 146 24.23 21.19 1.05
CA ARG A 146 23.19 20.54 1.88
C ARG A 146 22.95 21.31 3.18
N LYS A 147 24.02 21.66 3.90
CA LYS A 147 23.94 22.42 5.17
C LYS A 147 23.34 23.82 4.97
N ILE A 148 23.64 24.48 3.84
CA ILE A 148 23.05 25.78 3.48
C ILE A 148 21.56 25.66 3.15
N LEU A 149 21.18 24.64 2.38
CA LEU A 149 19.76 24.38 2.05
C LEU A 149 18.95 24.01 3.29
N GLU A 150 19.50 23.22 4.20
CA GLU A 150 18.83 22.81 5.44
C GLU A 150 18.71 23.97 6.45
N MET A 151 19.71 24.85 6.55
CA MET A 151 19.62 26.09 7.35
C MET A 151 18.63 27.11 6.78
N ARG A 152 18.61 27.29 5.45
CA ARG A 152 17.80 28.32 4.79
C ARG A 152 16.36 27.85 4.53
N PHE A 153 16.16 26.54 4.38
CA PHE A 153 14.88 25.91 4.06
C PHE A 153 14.72 24.60 4.87
N PRO A 154 14.47 24.69 6.19
CA PRO A 154 14.27 23.52 7.03
C PRO A 154 13.14 22.64 6.48
N GLY A 155 13.45 21.39 6.12
CA GLY A 155 12.50 20.43 5.56
C GLY A 155 12.38 20.38 4.03
N ALA A 156 13.11 21.23 3.28
CA ALA A 156 13.10 21.18 1.80
C ALA A 156 13.91 20.00 1.23
N ILE A 157 14.93 19.56 1.94
CA ILE A 157 15.57 18.27 1.71
C ILE A 157 14.87 17.29 2.64
N LEU A 158 13.98 16.46 2.09
CA LEU A 158 13.45 15.34 2.85
C LEU A 158 14.66 14.51 3.31
N PRO A 159 14.78 14.17 4.60
CA PRO A 159 15.81 13.24 5.02
C PRO A 159 15.60 11.98 4.18
N MET A 160 16.61 11.62 3.37
CA MET A 160 16.74 10.24 2.91
C MET A 160 16.59 9.40 4.17
N PRO A 161 15.58 8.52 4.28
CA PRO A 161 15.42 7.72 5.48
C PRO A 161 16.76 7.04 5.72
N GLU A 162 17.43 7.36 6.84
CA GLU A 162 18.78 6.87 7.13
C GLU A 162 18.87 5.35 7.12
N LYS A 163 17.70 4.71 7.20
CA LYS A 163 17.46 3.37 6.70
C LYS A 163 16.11 3.44 5.99
N ILE A 164 16.09 3.52 4.66
CA ILE A 164 15.07 2.73 3.94
C ILE A 164 15.48 1.33 4.39
N HIS A 165 14.81 0.81 5.43
CA HIS A 165 14.91 -0.61 5.71
C HIS A 165 14.79 -1.25 4.33
N LYS A 166 15.75 -2.10 3.96
CA LYS A 166 15.50 -3.12 2.96
C LYS A 166 14.26 -3.85 3.46
N THR A 167 13.08 -3.28 3.24
CA THR A 167 11.82 -3.96 3.42
C THR A 167 11.87 -4.87 2.23
N GLU A 168 12.50 -6.02 2.48
CA GLU A 168 12.32 -7.27 1.77
C GLU A 168 10.88 -7.29 1.28
N GLY A 169 10.70 -7.55 -0.02
CA GLY A 169 9.44 -7.35 -0.70
C GLY A 169 8.27 -7.83 0.16
N PHE A 170 7.29 -6.97 0.32
CA PHE A 170 6.03 -7.34 0.96
C PHE A 170 4.99 -7.61 -0.11
N GLU A 171 3.95 -8.34 0.28
CA GLU A 171 2.82 -8.62 -0.58
C GLU A 171 1.62 -7.76 -0.14
N LEU A 172 0.88 -7.26 -1.12
CA LEU A 172 -0.26 -6.40 -0.87
C LEU A 172 -1.20 -6.37 -2.09
N CYS A 173 -2.50 -6.41 -1.82
CA CYS A 173 -3.54 -6.01 -2.74
C CYS A 173 -4.02 -4.58 -2.40
N GLU A 174 -3.97 -3.68 -3.36
CA GLU A 174 -4.36 -2.28 -3.20
C GLU A 174 -5.42 -1.88 -4.23
N ILE A 175 -6.42 -1.12 -3.79
CA ILE A 175 -7.40 -0.48 -4.67
C ILE A 175 -6.78 0.78 -5.28
N LEU A 176 -6.55 0.80 -6.59
CA LEU A 176 -6.11 2.00 -7.30
C LEU A 176 -7.28 2.95 -7.59
N ASP A 177 -8.42 2.38 -8.01
CA ASP A 177 -9.66 3.10 -8.24
C ASP A 177 -10.86 2.16 -8.05
N ALA A 178 -11.63 2.39 -6.98
CA ALA A 178 -12.80 1.59 -6.65
C ALA A 178 -13.95 1.71 -7.66
N ALA A 179 -14.12 2.90 -8.28
CA ALA A 179 -15.19 3.14 -9.24
C ALA A 179 -14.89 2.51 -10.61
N ALA A 180 -13.62 2.55 -11.02
CA ALA A 180 -13.13 1.87 -12.21
C ALA A 180 -12.92 0.37 -12.01
N GLY A 181 -12.91 -0.12 -10.76
CA GLY A 181 -12.62 -1.52 -10.45
C GLY A 181 -11.16 -1.90 -10.74
N SER A 182 -10.24 -0.99 -10.48
CA SER A 182 -8.81 -1.13 -10.78
C SER A 182 -8.03 -1.43 -9.51
N PHE A 183 -7.28 -2.52 -9.55
CA PHE A 183 -6.49 -3.02 -8.43
C PHE A 183 -5.04 -3.22 -8.84
N VAL A 184 -4.13 -3.20 -7.87
CA VAL A 184 -2.75 -3.61 -8.04
C VAL A 184 -2.37 -4.64 -6.97
N VAL A 185 -1.68 -5.69 -7.41
CA VAL A 185 -1.17 -6.76 -6.58
C VAL A 185 0.36 -6.71 -6.61
N TYR A 186 0.96 -6.59 -5.43
CA TYR A 186 2.39 -6.64 -5.23
C TYR A 186 2.79 -8.04 -4.76
N VAL A 187 3.78 -8.63 -5.43
CA VAL A 187 4.30 -9.96 -5.10
C VAL A 187 5.80 -9.87 -4.93
N ALA A 188 6.30 -10.34 -3.78
CA ALA A 188 7.72 -10.26 -3.46
C ALA A 188 8.57 -11.34 -4.12
N PRO A 189 8.18 -12.64 -4.12
CA PRO A 189 8.96 -13.67 -4.79
C PRO A 189 9.12 -13.41 -6.29
N ALA A 190 10.21 -13.90 -6.87
CA ALA A 190 10.43 -13.88 -8.33
C ALA A 190 9.45 -14.83 -9.04
N ARG A 191 9.11 -14.61 -10.32
CA ARG A 191 8.08 -15.39 -11.04
C ARG A 191 8.41 -16.88 -11.15
N ASN A 192 9.71 -17.21 -11.14
CA ASN A 192 10.22 -18.57 -11.17
C ASN A 192 10.34 -19.21 -9.77
N ASP A 193 10.04 -18.47 -8.70
CA ASP A 193 9.94 -19.00 -7.35
C ASP A 193 8.55 -19.63 -7.16
N PRO A 194 8.44 -20.89 -6.69
CA PRO A 194 7.14 -21.51 -6.40
C PRO A 194 6.24 -20.68 -5.48
N MET A 195 6.81 -19.86 -4.59
CA MET A 195 6.04 -18.97 -3.72
C MET A 195 5.31 -17.86 -4.46
N PHE A 196 5.74 -17.48 -5.66
CA PHE A 196 5.06 -16.44 -6.46
C PHE A 196 3.60 -16.81 -6.69
N PHE A 197 3.34 -18.06 -7.08
CA PHE A 197 1.98 -18.54 -7.33
C PHE A 197 1.11 -18.43 -6.07
N PHE A 198 1.62 -18.88 -4.92
CA PHE A 198 0.86 -18.88 -3.68
C PHE A 198 0.63 -17.48 -3.13
N LYS A 199 1.63 -16.59 -3.27
CA LYS A 199 1.50 -15.18 -2.88
C LYS A 199 0.53 -14.42 -3.79
N LEU A 200 0.60 -14.66 -5.10
CA LEU A 200 -0.38 -14.11 -6.05
C LEU A 200 -1.79 -14.59 -5.68
N GLY A 201 -1.99 -15.88 -5.45
CA GLY A 201 -3.29 -16.43 -5.04
C GLY A 201 -3.82 -15.81 -3.75
N HIS A 202 -2.96 -15.62 -2.75
CA HIS A 202 -3.31 -14.96 -1.49
C HIS A 202 -3.82 -13.53 -1.73
N GLU A 203 -3.08 -12.71 -2.47
CA GLU A 203 -3.47 -11.32 -2.73
C GLU A 203 -4.72 -11.21 -3.64
N ILE A 204 -4.89 -12.12 -4.60
CA ILE A 204 -6.10 -12.18 -5.42
C ILE A 204 -7.33 -12.50 -4.55
N CYS A 205 -7.18 -13.36 -3.53
CA CYS A 205 -8.29 -13.66 -2.61
C CYS A 205 -8.75 -12.41 -1.83
N HIS A 206 -7.84 -11.52 -1.46
CA HIS A 206 -8.19 -10.25 -0.80
C HIS A 206 -9.08 -9.35 -1.69
N MET A 207 -9.05 -9.53 -3.01
CA MET A 207 -9.89 -8.76 -3.93
C MET A 207 -11.38 -9.06 -3.78
N THR A 208 -11.75 -10.23 -3.24
CA THR A 208 -13.16 -10.59 -2.97
C THR A 208 -13.79 -9.60 -1.99
N ASN A 209 -13.07 -9.18 -0.95
CA ASN A 209 -13.47 -8.06 -0.12
C ASN A 209 -12.22 -7.34 0.43
N PRO A 210 -11.73 -6.30 -0.27
CA PRO A 210 -10.46 -5.62 0.07
C PRO A 210 -10.55 -4.79 1.35
N TYR A 211 -11.73 -4.74 1.98
CA TYR A 211 -11.97 -3.99 3.19
C TYR A 211 -11.87 -4.83 4.47
N VAL A 212 -11.75 -6.15 4.37
CA VAL A 212 -11.66 -7.03 5.55
C VAL A 212 -10.21 -7.18 6.00
N TYR A 213 -9.92 -6.75 7.23
CA TYR A 213 -8.56 -6.76 7.81
C TYR A 213 -8.54 -7.53 9.13
N ASP A 214 -8.68 -8.85 9.05
CA ASP A 214 -8.71 -9.73 10.22
C ASP A 214 -7.95 -11.04 9.99
N TRP A 215 -7.58 -11.71 11.09
CA TRP A 215 -6.83 -12.96 10.99
C TRP A 215 -7.65 -14.16 10.49
N HIS A 216 -8.96 -14.05 10.29
CA HIS A 216 -9.70 -15.12 9.62
C HIS A 216 -9.48 -15.04 8.11
N ILE A 217 -9.56 -13.84 7.55
CA ILE A 217 -9.34 -13.61 6.13
C ILE A 217 -7.90 -13.86 5.71
N GLU A 218 -6.90 -13.44 6.49
CA GLU A 218 -5.51 -13.75 6.15
C GLU A 218 -5.27 -15.26 5.98
N GLY A 219 -5.93 -16.07 6.81
CA GLY A 219 -5.83 -17.52 6.77
C GLY A 219 -6.63 -18.10 5.62
N LEU A 220 -7.79 -17.51 5.31
CA LEU A 220 -8.61 -17.87 4.16
C LEU A 220 -7.89 -17.59 2.86
N CYS A 221 -7.20 -16.47 2.74
CA CYS A 221 -6.39 -16.12 1.58
C CYS A 221 -5.23 -17.11 1.38
N HIS A 222 -4.54 -17.54 2.45
CA HIS A 222 -3.54 -18.62 2.36
C HIS A 222 -4.17 -19.98 2.01
N TYR A 223 -5.33 -20.31 2.55
CA TYR A 223 -6.03 -21.55 2.26
C TYR A 223 -6.57 -21.59 0.82
N PHE A 224 -7.01 -20.44 0.29
CA PHE A 224 -7.36 -20.25 -1.10
C PHE A 224 -6.15 -20.45 -2.01
N ALA A 225 -4.99 -19.88 -1.68
CA ALA A 225 -3.76 -20.10 -2.43
C ALA A 225 -3.38 -21.60 -2.49
N GLU A 226 -3.53 -22.31 -1.37
CA GLU A 226 -3.35 -23.77 -1.31
C GLU A 226 -4.36 -24.51 -2.23
N HIS A 227 -5.63 -24.09 -2.19
CA HIS A 227 -6.69 -24.63 -3.05
C HIS A 227 -6.38 -24.43 -4.53
N MET A 228 -5.95 -23.24 -4.92
CA MET A 228 -5.51 -22.96 -6.29
C MET A 228 -4.34 -23.83 -6.72
N GLY A 229 -3.43 -24.15 -5.80
CA GLY A 229 -2.36 -25.10 -6.09
C GLY A 229 -2.90 -26.46 -6.50
N ARG A 230 -3.93 -26.97 -5.80
CA ARG A 230 -4.61 -28.22 -6.21
C ARG A 230 -5.34 -28.09 -7.54
N VAL A 231 -6.06 -26.99 -7.77
CA VAL A 231 -6.82 -26.76 -9.03
C VAL A 231 -5.89 -26.67 -10.24
N LYS A 232 -4.68 -26.13 -10.07
CA LYS A 232 -3.70 -25.91 -11.16
C LYS A 232 -2.57 -26.94 -11.17
N ASP A 233 -2.68 -28.01 -10.39
CA ASP A 233 -1.67 -29.07 -10.27
C ASP A 233 -0.25 -28.54 -9.92
N VAL A 234 -0.20 -27.56 -9.02
CA VAL A 234 1.03 -26.99 -8.46
C VAL A 234 1.32 -27.65 -7.10
N ASP A 235 2.57 -28.08 -6.88
CA ASP A 235 2.97 -28.71 -5.61
C ASP A 235 2.76 -27.78 -4.41
N THR A 236 1.77 -28.13 -3.58
CA THR A 236 1.42 -27.40 -2.35
C THR A 236 2.30 -27.78 -1.16
N GLY A 237 3.08 -28.87 -1.26
CA GLY A 237 3.84 -29.43 -0.14
C GLY A 237 4.89 -28.45 0.39
N PHE A 238 5.57 -27.71 -0.48
CA PHE A 238 6.52 -26.68 -0.06
C PHE A 238 5.83 -25.56 0.73
N PHE A 239 4.74 -25.02 0.20
CA PHE A 239 3.94 -23.96 0.83
C PHE A 239 3.42 -24.38 2.21
N GLN A 240 2.82 -25.57 2.29
CA GLN A 240 2.32 -26.15 3.54
C GLN A 240 3.44 -26.29 4.58
N ARG A 241 4.62 -26.79 4.19
CA ARG A 241 5.77 -26.94 5.10
C ARG A 241 6.26 -25.58 5.60
N THR A 242 6.32 -24.57 4.73
CA THR A 242 6.75 -23.22 5.08
C THR A 242 5.83 -22.62 6.14
N LEU A 243 4.51 -22.67 5.94
CA LEU A 243 3.54 -22.12 6.90
C LEU A 243 3.42 -22.97 8.18
N SER A 244 3.66 -24.28 8.13
CA SER A 244 3.55 -25.13 9.33
C SER A 244 4.71 -24.92 10.31
N LYS A 245 5.89 -24.50 9.85
CA LYS A 245 7.10 -24.37 10.70
C LYS A 245 7.08 -23.20 11.68
N ARG A 246 6.19 -22.23 11.52
CA ARG A 246 6.23 -20.95 12.26
C ARG A 246 4.97 -20.64 13.06
N GLN A 247 4.11 -21.63 13.28
CA GLN A 247 2.77 -21.46 13.88
C GLN A 247 2.74 -20.73 15.24
N ASP A 248 3.79 -20.85 16.06
CA ASP A 248 3.83 -20.22 17.40
C ASP A 248 4.50 -18.84 17.40
N ARG A 249 5.11 -18.43 16.29
CA ARG A 249 5.94 -17.22 16.16
C ARG A 249 5.44 -16.25 15.10
N GLU A 250 4.58 -16.71 14.21
CA GLU A 250 4.20 -16.00 12.99
C GLU A 250 2.67 -16.12 12.83
N PRO A 251 1.92 -15.01 12.90
CA PRO A 251 0.47 -15.04 12.95
C PRO A 251 -0.17 -15.47 11.64
N TYR A 252 0.45 -15.24 10.48
CA TYR A 252 -0.07 -15.74 9.19
C TYR A 252 -0.06 -17.28 9.15
N SER A 253 1.02 -17.91 9.62
CA SER A 253 1.11 -19.35 9.85
C SER A 253 0.00 -19.87 10.76
N ALA A 254 -0.22 -19.24 11.92
CA ALA A 254 -1.27 -19.63 12.86
C ALA A 254 -2.67 -19.50 12.25
N SER A 255 -2.91 -18.39 11.55
CA SER A 255 -4.16 -18.07 10.87
C SER A 255 -4.49 -19.07 9.75
N TYR A 256 -3.51 -19.40 8.91
CA TYR A 256 -3.65 -20.42 7.88
C TYR A 256 -4.01 -21.79 8.46
N LEU A 257 -3.29 -22.24 9.50
CA LEU A 257 -3.55 -23.53 10.13
C LEU A 257 -4.92 -23.58 10.80
N MET A 258 -5.36 -22.48 11.42
CA MET A 258 -6.71 -22.34 11.93
C MET A 258 -7.75 -22.54 10.84
N ILE A 259 -7.64 -21.81 9.72
CA ILE A 259 -8.62 -21.89 8.63
C ILE A 259 -8.59 -23.26 7.96
N ARG A 260 -7.41 -23.86 7.76
CA ARG A 260 -7.30 -25.22 7.22
C ARG A 260 -7.99 -26.26 8.11
N ASP A 261 -7.85 -26.15 9.42
CA ASP A 261 -8.53 -27.05 10.37
C ASP A 261 -10.04 -26.80 10.42
N LEU A 262 -10.49 -25.55 10.26
CA LEU A 262 -11.91 -25.21 10.09
C LEU A 262 -12.48 -25.78 8.80
N ALA A 263 -11.76 -25.67 7.68
CA ALA A 263 -12.18 -26.22 6.40
C ALA A 263 -12.37 -27.75 6.46
N ARG A 264 -11.47 -28.47 7.16
CA ARG A 264 -11.62 -29.92 7.39
C ARG A 264 -12.88 -30.29 8.18
N GLN A 265 -13.33 -29.43 9.08
CA GLN A 265 -14.50 -29.69 9.94
C GLN A 265 -15.80 -29.22 9.28
N THR A 266 -15.74 -28.11 8.54
CA THR A 266 -16.93 -27.41 8.04
C THR A 266 -17.19 -27.63 6.56
N GLY A 267 -16.20 -28.13 5.81
CA GLY A 267 -16.26 -28.27 4.36
C GLY A 267 -16.34 -26.91 3.68
N ASP A 268 -17.18 -26.81 2.66
CA ASP A 268 -17.32 -25.60 1.84
C ASP A 268 -17.87 -24.38 2.61
N SER A 269 -18.47 -24.59 3.79
CA SER A 269 -18.96 -23.49 4.63
C SER A 269 -17.86 -22.53 5.09
N VAL A 270 -16.57 -22.93 5.03
CA VAL A 270 -15.43 -22.05 5.32
C VAL A 270 -15.32 -20.90 4.32
N TRP A 271 -15.67 -21.12 3.05
CA TRP A 271 -15.57 -20.09 2.00
C TRP A 271 -16.57 -18.95 2.20
N ARG A 272 -17.64 -19.22 2.95
CA ARG A 272 -18.69 -18.25 3.27
C ARG A 272 -18.31 -17.27 4.37
N LEU A 273 -17.09 -17.32 4.92
CA LEU A 273 -16.65 -16.36 5.94
C LEU A 273 -16.81 -14.90 5.47
N PHE A 274 -16.57 -14.60 4.19
CA PHE A 274 -16.76 -13.25 3.62
C PHE A 274 -18.20 -12.75 3.70
N ASP A 275 -19.21 -13.63 3.71
CA ASP A 275 -20.63 -13.26 3.88
C ASP A 275 -20.89 -12.58 5.24
N PHE A 276 -19.98 -12.77 6.20
CA PHE A 276 -20.10 -12.27 7.57
C PHE A 276 -19.13 -11.11 7.86
N ALA A 277 -18.69 -10.41 6.81
CA ALA A 277 -17.94 -9.18 6.98
C ALA A 277 -18.82 -8.11 7.66
N ALA A 278 -18.36 -7.61 8.81
CA ALA A 278 -19.02 -6.59 9.60
C ALA A 278 -18.14 -5.33 9.69
N PRO A 279 -18.73 -4.12 9.73
CA PRO A 279 -17.97 -2.88 9.87
C PRO A 279 -17.23 -2.85 11.19
N TRP A 280 -16.02 -2.30 11.19
CA TRP A 280 -15.31 -2.02 12.44
C TRP A 280 -16.09 -0.97 13.25
N GLU A 281 -16.21 -1.18 14.57
CA GLU A 281 -16.93 -0.23 15.44
C GLU A 281 -16.39 1.21 15.30
N PRO A 282 -17.25 2.24 15.39
CA PRO A 282 -16.83 3.63 15.34
C PRO A 282 -15.78 3.93 16.44
N GLY A 283 -14.61 4.42 16.05
CA GLY A 283 -13.50 4.75 16.96
C GLY A 283 -12.32 3.78 16.94
N GLY A 284 -12.39 2.69 16.18
CA GLY A 284 -11.20 1.92 15.81
C GLY A 284 -10.25 2.75 14.93
N LYS A 285 -8.92 2.52 15.03
CA LYS A 285 -7.89 3.16 14.18
C LYS A 285 -7.94 2.70 12.71
N GLY A 286 -9.12 2.50 12.13
CA GLY A 286 -9.29 2.33 10.70
C GLY A 286 -9.28 3.71 10.06
N GLU A 287 -8.17 4.07 9.43
CA GLU A 287 -7.83 5.42 8.94
C GLU A 287 -8.82 6.04 7.93
N ASP A 288 -9.90 5.34 7.60
CA ASP A 288 -10.83 5.66 6.52
C ASP A 288 -12.28 5.18 6.77
N GLY A 289 -12.58 4.60 7.95
CA GLY A 289 -13.94 4.17 8.32
C GLY A 289 -14.51 3.01 7.47
N LYS A 290 -13.71 2.43 6.58
CA LYS A 290 -14.11 1.36 5.66
C LYS A 290 -13.66 -0.02 6.10
N LYS A 291 -12.77 -0.13 7.09
CA LYS A 291 -12.27 -1.43 7.56
C LYS A 291 -13.42 -2.28 8.11
N MET A 292 -13.36 -3.56 7.78
CA MET A 292 -14.28 -4.60 8.19
C MET A 292 -13.52 -5.73 8.88
N PHE A 293 -14.25 -6.59 9.59
CA PHE A 293 -13.76 -7.82 10.19
C PHE A 293 -14.79 -8.93 10.01
N ILE A 294 -14.43 -10.19 10.24
CA ILE A 294 -15.40 -11.29 10.18
C ILE A 294 -16.12 -11.44 11.51
N ASP A 295 -17.46 -11.32 11.48
CA ASP A 295 -18.31 -11.70 12.59
C ASP A 295 -18.39 -13.24 12.69
N ILE A 296 -17.37 -13.78 13.36
CA ILE A 296 -17.21 -15.22 13.52
C ILE A 296 -18.36 -15.85 14.32
N ARG A 297 -19.03 -15.09 15.20
CA ARG A 297 -20.16 -15.60 15.98
C ARG A 297 -21.37 -15.82 15.08
N SER A 298 -21.67 -14.84 14.23
CA SER A 298 -22.74 -14.96 13.24
C SER A 298 -22.45 -16.09 12.23
N TRP A 299 -21.21 -16.23 11.77
CA TRP A 299 -20.83 -17.36 10.90
C TRP A 299 -21.06 -18.72 11.57
N LEU A 300 -20.60 -18.90 12.83
CA LEU A 300 -20.79 -20.14 13.58
C LEU A 300 -22.27 -20.52 13.77
N GLN A 301 -23.17 -19.54 13.87
CA GLN A 301 -24.61 -19.78 14.00
C GLN A 301 -25.22 -20.39 12.72
N THR A 302 -24.58 -20.19 11.56
CA THR A 302 -25.02 -20.78 10.29
C THR A 302 -24.53 -22.20 10.06
N LEU A 303 -23.61 -22.68 10.90
CA LEU A 303 -23.15 -24.07 10.84
C LEU A 303 -24.19 -25.00 11.46
N GLU A 304 -24.22 -26.23 10.93
CA GLU A 304 -24.93 -27.35 11.53
C GLU A 304 -24.53 -27.52 13.01
N PRO A 305 -25.47 -27.88 13.90
CA PRO A 305 -25.22 -27.95 15.34
C PRO A 305 -23.98 -28.78 15.72
N GLU A 306 -23.77 -29.91 15.06
CA GLU A 306 -22.66 -30.83 15.31
C GLU A 306 -21.29 -30.28 14.87
N LYS A 307 -21.26 -29.31 13.95
CA LYS A 307 -20.03 -28.67 13.45
C LYS A 307 -19.68 -27.40 14.22
N ARG A 308 -20.68 -26.72 14.80
CA ARG A 308 -20.54 -25.42 15.47
C ARG A 308 -19.55 -25.46 16.63
N ASP A 309 -19.75 -26.37 17.57
CA ASP A 309 -18.91 -26.47 18.77
C ASP A 309 -17.46 -26.89 18.47
N PRO A 310 -17.20 -27.90 17.61
CA PRO A 310 -15.85 -28.18 17.13
C PRO A 310 -15.15 -26.98 16.48
N ALA A 311 -15.86 -26.26 15.61
CA ALA A 311 -15.32 -25.07 14.94
C ALA A 311 -14.97 -23.97 15.97
N ALA A 312 -15.87 -23.68 16.92
CA ALA A 312 -15.63 -22.71 17.99
C ALA A 312 -14.42 -23.08 18.86
N ARG A 313 -14.26 -24.37 19.21
CA ARG A 313 -13.07 -24.86 19.93
C ARG A 313 -11.78 -24.67 19.13
N THR A 314 -11.85 -24.91 17.82
CA THR A 314 -10.71 -24.71 16.91
C THR A 314 -10.25 -23.25 16.92
N ILE A 315 -11.16 -22.29 16.79
CA ILE A 315 -10.84 -20.85 16.83
C ILE A 315 -10.22 -20.46 18.19
N ARG A 316 -10.81 -20.93 19.30
CA ARG A 316 -10.30 -20.64 20.65
C ARG A 316 -8.87 -21.15 20.87
N ARG A 317 -8.55 -22.34 20.36
CA ARG A 317 -7.19 -22.93 20.45
C ARG A 317 -6.12 -22.01 19.82
N TRP A 318 -6.45 -21.30 18.76
CA TRP A 318 -5.54 -20.41 18.03
C TRP A 318 -5.50 -18.97 18.56
N ALA A 319 -6.30 -18.64 19.59
CA ALA A 319 -6.37 -17.29 20.12
C ALA A 319 -5.06 -16.77 20.74
N GLY A 320 -4.28 -17.64 21.38
CA GLY A 320 -3.02 -17.25 22.01
C GLY A 320 -1.99 -16.71 21.01
N PRO A 321 -1.64 -17.46 19.96
CA PRO A 321 -0.75 -16.96 18.89
C PRO A 321 -1.29 -15.70 18.19
N LEU A 322 -2.58 -15.66 17.85
CA LEU A 322 -3.14 -14.57 17.04
C LEU A 322 -3.35 -13.27 17.83
N LYS A 323 -3.66 -13.33 19.14
CA LYS A 323 -3.78 -12.14 19.99
C LYS A 323 -2.44 -11.53 20.40
N ARG A 324 -1.38 -12.33 20.53
CA ARG A 324 -0.07 -11.87 21.01
C ARG A 324 0.74 -11.10 19.95
N ILE A 325 0.45 -11.28 18.67
CA ILE A 325 1.35 -10.87 17.58
C ILE A 325 0.74 -9.80 16.65
N GLY A 326 -0.57 -9.52 16.72
CA GLY A 326 -1.23 -8.57 15.82
C GLY A 326 -1.51 -7.19 16.44
N MET A 327 -0.75 -6.15 16.07
CA MET A 327 -1.16 -4.76 16.32
C MET A 327 -2.03 -4.17 15.18
N THR A 328 -2.15 -4.85 14.03
CA THR A 328 -2.83 -4.32 12.83
C THR A 328 -4.12 -5.05 12.43
N ASN A 329 -4.20 -6.38 12.60
CA ASN A 329 -5.35 -7.20 12.21
C ASN A 329 -6.20 -7.62 13.42
N ARG A 330 -7.54 -7.59 13.28
CA ARG A 330 -8.46 -7.99 14.37
C ARG A 330 -8.47 -9.52 14.53
N PHE A 331 -8.64 -9.98 15.77
CA PHE A 331 -9.02 -11.36 16.06
C PHE A 331 -10.20 -11.39 17.03
N VAL A 332 -11.30 -12.00 16.62
CA VAL A 332 -12.48 -12.21 17.47
C VAL A 332 -12.54 -13.68 17.88
N VAL A 333 -12.71 -13.92 19.18
CA VAL A 333 -12.91 -15.28 19.72
C VAL A 333 -14.40 -15.44 20.04
N PRO A 334 -15.04 -16.54 19.59
CA PRO A 334 -16.48 -16.75 19.77
C PRO A 334 -16.89 -16.90 21.23
#